data_AF-A0A2M3YWU3-F1
#
_entry.id   AF-A0A2M3YWU3-F1
#
_cell.length_a   1.000
_cell.length_b   1.000
_cell.length_c   1.000
_cell.angle_alpha   90.00
_cell.angle_beta   90.00
_cell.angle_gamma   90.00
#
_symmetry.space_group_name_H-M   'P 1'
#
loop_
_entity.id
_entity.type
_entity.pdbx_description
1 polymer ?
#
loop_
_entity_poly.entity_id
_entity_poly.type
_entity_poly.pdbx_seq_one_letter_code
_entity_poly.pdbx_strand_id
1 'polypeptide(L)'
;MFPSITRSRSMHRLLVTTIVCLFQLATIIPRPALANDNLRVAYQWNEIDFEFSSDTERQEALTSGRYIPENVIPVGLEVYKKRLFLTLLRWKQGIPASLAYINLTETTTQSPRLYPYP
;
A
#
# COMPACT_ATOMS: atom_id res chain seq x y z
N MET A 1 57.87 -49.57 -20.64
CA MET A 1 56.43 -49.87 -20.78
C MET A 1 55.71 -49.43 -19.49
N PHE A 2 55.66 -48.12 -19.26
CA PHE A 2 54.48 -47.22 -19.22
C PHE A 2 53.57 -47.33 -17.96
N PRO A 3 53.52 -46.28 -17.10
CA PRO A 3 52.60 -46.20 -15.97
C PRO A 3 51.31 -45.47 -16.36
N SER A 4 50.12 -46.02 -16.05
CA SER A 4 48.84 -45.47 -16.56
C SER A 4 47.69 -45.35 -15.54
N ILE A 5 47.92 -45.48 -14.23
CA ILE A 5 46.83 -45.57 -13.23
C ILE A 5 46.58 -44.28 -12.40
N THR A 6 47.41 -43.25 -12.52
CA THR A 6 47.30 -42.03 -11.68
C THR A 6 46.35 -40.95 -12.22
N ARG A 7 45.89 -41.07 -13.48
CA ARG A 7 45.13 -40.01 -14.20
C ARG A 7 43.66 -39.93 -13.82
N SER A 8 42.99 -41.07 -13.57
CA SER A 8 41.53 -41.13 -13.37
C SER A 8 41.06 -40.47 -12.06
N ARG A 9 41.75 -40.72 -10.94
CA ARG A 9 41.38 -40.16 -9.62
C ARG A 9 41.56 -38.64 -9.55
N SER A 10 42.55 -38.10 -10.25
CA SER A 10 42.78 -36.65 -10.36
C SER A 10 41.70 -35.96 -11.18
N MET A 11 41.20 -36.61 -12.25
CA MET A 11 40.14 -36.06 -13.10
C MET A 11 38.78 -36.04 -12.39
N HIS A 12 38.47 -37.05 -11.59
CA HIS A 12 37.24 -37.02 -10.77
C HIS A 12 37.28 -35.93 -9.70
N ARG A 13 38.43 -35.72 -9.04
CA ARG A 13 38.59 -34.63 -8.08
C ARG A 13 38.45 -33.26 -8.74
N LEU A 14 39.09 -33.07 -9.90
CA LEU A 14 38.99 -31.83 -10.66
C LEU A 14 37.53 -31.54 -11.06
N LEU A 15 36.83 -32.55 -11.60
CA LEU A 15 35.45 -32.43 -12.08
C LEU A 15 34.46 -32.13 -10.94
N VAL A 16 34.65 -32.74 -9.77
CA VAL A 16 33.85 -32.44 -8.57
C VAL A 16 34.11 -31.00 -8.09
N THR A 17 35.36 -30.54 -8.08
CA THR A 17 35.68 -29.17 -7.66
C THR A 17 35.09 -28.12 -8.61
N THR A 18 35.14 -28.32 -9.93
CA THR A 18 34.50 -27.39 -10.88
C THR A 18 33.00 -27.32 -10.70
N ILE A 19 32.33 -28.46 -10.47
CA ILE A 19 30.89 -28.49 -10.21
C ILE A 19 30.56 -27.71 -8.94
N VAL A 20 31.30 -27.94 -7.84
CA VAL A 20 31.10 -27.20 -6.57
C VAL A 20 31.34 -25.70 -6.75
N CYS A 21 32.38 -25.28 -7.49
CA CYS A 21 32.63 -23.87 -7.79
C CYS A 21 31.53 -23.22 -8.63
N LEU A 22 30.97 -23.93 -9.62
CA LEU A 22 29.85 -23.43 -10.44
C LEU A 22 28.57 -23.29 -9.61
N PHE A 23 28.30 -24.23 -8.71
CA PHE A 23 27.18 -24.13 -7.75
C PHE A 23 27.38 -22.99 -6.74
N GLN A 24 28.61 -22.74 -6.28
CA GLN A 24 28.94 -21.64 -5.36
C GLN A 24 28.89 -20.26 -6.03
N LEU A 25 29.22 -20.14 -7.33
CA LEU A 25 29.07 -18.88 -8.06
C LEU A 25 27.59 -18.53 -8.31
N ALA A 26 26.72 -19.53 -8.47
CA ALA A 26 25.29 -19.32 -8.75
C ALA A 26 24.50 -18.74 -7.56
N THR A 27 25.01 -18.84 -6.33
CA THR A 27 24.35 -18.31 -5.12
C THR A 27 24.71 -16.84 -4.81
N ILE A 28 25.71 -16.28 -5.48
CA ILE A 28 26.18 -14.90 -5.30
C ILE A 28 25.39 -13.92 -6.18
N ILE A 29 24.56 -14.42 -7.11
CA ILE A 29 23.70 -13.58 -7.93
C ILE A 29 22.66 -12.91 -7.01
N PRO A 30 22.65 -11.56 -6.91
CA PRO A 30 21.63 -10.87 -6.12
C PRO A 30 20.27 -11.22 -6.71
N ARG A 31 19.42 -11.84 -5.89
CA ARG A 31 18.02 -12.10 -6.29
C ARG A 31 17.34 -10.74 -6.42
N PRO A 32 16.74 -10.41 -7.58
CA PRO A 32 15.91 -9.23 -7.65
C PRO A 32 14.78 -9.39 -6.62
N ALA A 33 14.59 -8.37 -5.79
CA ALA A 33 13.44 -8.33 -4.90
C ALA A 33 12.19 -8.32 -5.79
N LEU A 34 11.36 -9.36 -5.68
CA LEU A 34 10.05 -9.39 -6.33
C LEU A 34 9.15 -8.42 -5.56
N ALA A 35 9.10 -7.16 -5.97
CA ALA A 35 8.14 -6.22 -5.43
C ALA A 35 6.73 -6.71 -5.77
N ASN A 36 5.84 -6.79 -4.78
CA ASN A 36 4.46 -7.19 -5.00
C ASN A 36 3.72 -6.05 -5.73
N ASP A 37 3.45 -6.24 -7.01
CA ASP A 37 2.74 -5.31 -7.90
C ASP A 37 1.21 -5.49 -7.86
N ASN A 38 0.70 -6.31 -6.93
CA ASN A 38 -0.73 -6.62 -6.83
C ASN A 38 -1.54 -5.58 -6.04
N LEU A 39 -0.99 -4.38 -5.81
CA LEU A 39 -1.76 -3.27 -5.24
C LEU A 39 -2.83 -2.83 -6.25
N ARG A 40 -4.05 -2.68 -5.77
CA ARG A 40 -5.20 -2.19 -6.55
C ARG A 40 -5.86 -1.06 -5.78
N VAL A 41 -6.38 -0.08 -6.51
CA VAL A 41 -7.12 1.03 -5.92
C VAL A 41 -8.46 0.50 -5.42
N ALA A 42 -8.66 0.53 -4.10
CA ALA A 42 -9.94 0.15 -3.48
C ALA A 42 -10.91 1.34 -3.45
N TYR A 43 -10.41 2.51 -3.06
CA TYR A 43 -11.13 3.77 -2.99
C TYR A 43 -10.20 4.90 -3.40
N GLN A 44 -10.74 5.94 -4.02
CA GLN A 44 -9.99 7.13 -4.40
C GLN A 44 -10.85 8.38 -4.24
N TRP A 45 -10.21 9.52 -4.01
CA TRP A 45 -10.87 10.82 -3.90
C TRP A 45 -10.13 11.82 -4.78
N ASN A 46 -10.88 12.61 -5.57
CA ASN A 46 -10.33 13.83 -6.16
C ASN A 46 -10.32 14.95 -5.12
N GLU A 47 -11.41 15.03 -4.35
CA GLU A 47 -11.61 15.94 -3.22
C GLU A 47 -12.41 15.15 -2.16
N ILE A 48 -12.09 15.33 -0.89
CA ILE A 48 -12.82 14.66 0.19
C ILE A 48 -14.05 15.50 0.53
N ASP A 49 -15.22 14.86 0.42
CA ASP A 49 -16.49 15.44 0.85
C ASP A 49 -17.10 14.68 2.01
N PHE A 50 -18.02 15.32 2.73
CA PHE A 50 -18.70 14.76 3.87
C PHE A 50 -20.18 14.57 3.57
N GLU A 51 -20.78 13.58 4.22
CA GLU A 51 -22.23 13.47 4.27
C GLU A 51 -22.78 14.45 5.30
N PHE A 52 -23.60 15.39 4.82
CA PHE A 52 -24.33 16.36 5.63
C PHE A 52 -25.80 15.94 5.71
N SER A 53 -26.53 16.41 6.71
CA SER A 53 -27.95 16.06 6.88
C SER A 53 -28.81 16.63 5.76
N SER A 54 -28.35 17.72 5.13
CA SER A 54 -29.00 18.35 3.98
C SER A 54 -28.01 19.17 3.15
N ASP A 55 -28.38 19.49 1.91
CA ASP A 55 -27.61 20.40 1.06
C ASP A 55 -27.50 21.80 1.68
N THR A 56 -28.54 22.26 2.37
CA THR A 56 -28.52 23.55 3.08
C THR A 56 -27.43 23.57 4.17
N GLU A 57 -27.35 22.51 4.98
CA GLU A 57 -26.31 22.39 6.01
C GLU A 57 -24.91 22.39 5.40
N ARG A 58 -24.74 21.69 4.26
CA ARG A 58 -23.47 21.69 3.52
C ARG A 58 -23.10 23.10 3.05
N GLN A 59 -24.05 23.84 2.47
CA GLN A 59 -23.81 25.21 2.01
C GLN A 59 -23.52 26.18 3.17
N GLU A 60 -24.20 26.04 4.30
CA GLU A 60 -23.91 26.80 5.51
C GLU A 60 -22.51 26.48 6.05
N ALA A 61 -22.10 25.21 6.04
CA ALA A 61 -20.77 24.81 6.48
C ALA A 61 -19.67 25.39 5.57
N LEU A 62 -19.89 25.40 4.25
CA LEU A 62 -18.99 26.03 3.28
C LEU A 62 -18.90 27.55 3.50
N THR A 63 -20.04 28.24 3.52
CA THR A 63 -20.08 29.71 3.64
C THR A 63 -19.56 30.22 4.99
N SER A 64 -19.75 29.45 6.07
CA SER A 64 -19.21 29.79 7.39
C SER A 64 -17.75 29.39 7.60
N GLY A 65 -17.14 28.67 6.65
CA GLY A 65 -15.77 28.14 6.79
C GLY A 65 -15.65 26.98 7.78
N ARG A 66 -16.77 26.39 8.24
CA ARG A 66 -16.76 25.11 8.99
C ARG A 66 -16.34 23.93 8.11
N TYR A 67 -16.49 24.07 6.80
CA TYR A 67 -16.04 23.12 5.81
C TYR A 67 -15.30 23.86 4.68
N ILE A 68 -14.04 23.49 4.44
CA ILE A 68 -13.19 23.98 3.35
C ILE A 68 -12.57 22.73 2.71
N PRO A 69 -13.11 22.24 1.58
CA PRO A 69 -12.74 20.95 0.99
C PRO A 69 -11.23 20.79 0.77
N GLU A 70 -10.56 21.85 0.33
CA GLU A 70 -9.14 21.87 -0.01
C GLU A 70 -8.22 21.72 1.21
N ASN A 71 -8.76 21.92 2.42
CA ASN A 71 -8.03 21.74 3.67
C ASN A 71 -8.12 20.32 4.23
N VAL A 72 -8.94 19.45 3.66
CA VAL A 72 -9.17 18.09 4.17
C VAL A 72 -8.05 17.16 3.71
N ILE A 73 -7.11 16.89 4.61
CA ILE A 73 -5.96 16.01 4.34
C ILE A 73 -6.05 14.76 5.22
N PRO A 74 -6.21 13.55 4.64
CA PRO A 74 -6.19 12.30 5.39
C PRO A 74 -4.76 11.88 5.71
N VAL A 75 -4.54 11.39 6.93
CA VAL A 75 -3.19 10.98 7.39
C VAL A 75 -3.12 9.56 7.93
N GLY A 76 -4.27 8.95 8.22
CA GLY A 76 -4.35 7.60 8.74
C GLY A 76 -5.64 6.94 8.27
N LEU A 77 -5.58 5.63 8.12
CA LEU A 77 -6.74 4.81 7.81
C LEU A 77 -6.73 3.54 8.65
N GLU A 78 -7.91 3.05 9.01
CA GLU A 78 -8.07 1.79 9.74
C GLU A 78 -9.37 1.11 9.31
N VAL A 79 -9.34 -0.19 9.08
CA VAL A 79 -10.54 -0.97 8.77
C VAL A 79 -11.04 -1.61 10.06
N TYR A 80 -12.29 -1.30 10.42
CA TYR A 80 -12.95 -1.97 11.54
C TYR A 80 -14.37 -2.37 11.16
N LYS A 81 -14.67 -3.66 11.28
CA LYS A 81 -15.92 -4.27 10.81
C LYS A 81 -16.17 -3.92 9.34
N LYS A 82 -17.33 -3.32 9.02
CA LYS A 82 -17.74 -2.94 7.67
C LYS A 82 -17.48 -1.46 7.37
N ARG A 83 -16.50 -0.85 8.05
CA ARG A 83 -16.17 0.57 7.90
C ARG A 83 -14.68 0.76 7.69
N LEU A 84 -14.34 1.66 6.78
CA LEU A 84 -13.00 2.22 6.63
C LEU A 84 -13.01 3.58 7.30
N PHE A 85 -12.24 3.71 8.38
CA PHE A 85 -12.05 4.97 9.09
C PHE A 85 -10.89 5.74 8.48
N LEU A 86 -11.03 7.07 8.43
CA LEU A 86 -10.02 8.02 8.00
C LEU A 86 -9.80 9.04 9.12
N THR A 87 -8.53 9.28 9.45
CA THR A 87 -8.13 10.34 10.37
C THR A 87 -7.77 11.59 9.58
N LEU A 88 -8.41 12.71 9.93
CA LEU A 88 -8.30 14.00 9.25
C LEU A 88 -7.74 15.04 10.22
N LEU A 89 -6.61 15.67 9.88
CA LEU A 89 -5.93 16.58 10.80
C LEU A 89 -6.48 18.00 10.74
N ARG A 90 -6.85 18.56 11.89
CA ARG A 90 -7.32 19.95 12.04
C ARG A 90 -6.18 20.99 12.09
N TRP A 91 -5.19 20.87 11.21
CA TRP A 91 -4.10 21.85 11.09
C TRP A 91 -4.56 23.18 10.49
N LYS A 92 -5.53 23.11 9.58
CA LYS A 92 -6.24 24.25 9.02
C LYS A 92 -7.70 24.23 9.48
N GLN A 93 -8.39 25.35 9.31
CA GLN A 93 -9.83 25.42 9.55
C GLN A 93 -10.60 24.69 8.43
N GLY A 94 -11.91 24.50 8.63
CA GLY A 94 -12.77 23.94 7.59
C GLY A 94 -12.82 22.41 7.53
N ILE A 95 -12.58 21.73 8.66
CA ILE A 95 -12.65 20.27 8.73
C ILE A 95 -13.83 19.90 9.62
N PRO A 96 -14.92 19.32 9.08
CA PRO A 96 -16.10 18.96 9.86
C PRO A 96 -15.79 17.99 11.01
N ALA A 97 -15.07 16.90 10.73
CA ALA A 97 -14.72 15.87 11.70
C ALA A 97 -13.24 15.47 11.61
N SER A 98 -12.61 15.17 12.74
CA SER A 98 -11.21 14.68 12.81
C SER A 98 -11.11 13.17 12.59
N LEU A 99 -12.22 12.46 12.73
CA LEU A 99 -12.37 11.04 12.43
C LEU A 99 -13.65 10.90 11.61
N ALA A 100 -13.60 10.14 10.53
CA ALA A 100 -14.75 9.91 9.67
C ALA A 100 -14.63 8.51 9.05
N TYR A 101 -15.69 8.02 8.42
CA TYR A 101 -15.65 6.71 7.79
C TYR A 101 -16.48 6.63 6.51
N ILE A 102 -16.23 5.60 5.72
CA ILE A 102 -17.14 5.12 4.67
C ILE A 102 -17.60 3.70 4.99
N ASN A 103 -18.78 3.30 4.50
CA ASN A 103 -19.21 1.91 4.63
C ASN A 103 -18.63 1.07 3.49
N LEU A 104 -18.00 -0.05 3.85
CA LEU A 104 -17.41 -0.98 2.89
C LEU A 104 -18.46 -1.77 2.08
N THR A 105 -19.74 -1.64 2.43
CA THR A 105 -20.86 -2.27 1.71
C THR A 105 -21.40 -1.42 0.57
N GLU A 106 -21.00 -0.15 0.48
CA GLU A 106 -21.42 0.74 -0.60
C GLU A 106 -20.63 0.43 -1.88
N THR A 107 -21.29 0.60 -3.03
CA THR A 107 -20.71 0.30 -4.35
C THR A 107 -19.83 1.43 -4.90
N THR A 108 -19.96 2.64 -4.34
CA THR A 108 -19.22 3.81 -4.78
C THR A 108 -17.79 3.76 -4.27
N THR A 109 -16.83 3.55 -5.17
CA THR A 109 -15.39 3.59 -4.86
C THR A 109 -14.72 4.90 -5.27
N GLN A 110 -15.42 5.70 -6.09
CA GLN A 110 -14.95 6.96 -6.65
C GLN A 110 -15.51 8.13 -5.82
N SER A 111 -14.64 8.76 -5.05
CA SER A 111 -14.91 9.87 -4.13
C SER A 111 -16.14 9.66 -3.22
N PRO A 112 -16.26 8.53 -2.50
CA PRO A 112 -17.37 8.32 -1.57
C PRO A 112 -17.36 9.38 -0.45
N ARG A 113 -18.53 9.88 -0.07
CA ARG A 113 -18.65 10.85 1.01
C ARG A 113 -18.31 10.22 2.36
N LEU A 114 -17.63 10.98 3.19
CA LEU A 114 -17.27 10.55 4.54
C LEU A 114 -18.40 10.85 5.51
N TYR A 115 -18.75 9.88 6.34
CA TYR A 115 -19.61 10.08 7.51
C TYR A 115 -18.75 10.61 8.66
N PRO A 116 -19.02 11.83 9.18
CA PRO A 116 -18.42 12.33 10.41
C PRO A 116 -18.52 11.31 11.56
N TYR A 117 -17.50 11.23 12.40
CA TYR A 117 -17.51 10.37 13.59
C TYR A 117 -16.79 11.03 14.80
N PRO A 118 -17.27 10.82 16.03
CA PRO A 118 -18.54 10.18 16.38
C PRO A 118 -19.76 11.01 15.94
#